data_AF-A0A346FW63-F1
#
_entry.id   AF-A0A346FW63-F1
#
_cell.length_a   1.000
_cell.length_b   1.000
_cell.length_c   1.000
_cell.angle_alpha   90.00
_cell.angle_beta   90.00
_cell.angle_gamma   90.00
#
_symmetry.space_group_name_H-M   'P 1'
#
loop_
_entity.id
_entity.type
_entity.pdbx_description
1 polymer ?
#
loop_
_entity_poly.entity_id
_entity_poly.type
_entity_poly.pdbx_seq_one_letter_code
_entity_poly.pdbx_strand_id
1 'polypeptide(L)'
;MLEPYEGKLSRTVLREEGGSNTTNLLDYSPLVKAMKGEVIHISATSENHINAMDMNSDYGDGANPVILKSEFILSLCEQLIGGTNLGAKQKSIIDRCTASVYRYYQQGNYMGTPPTLQDFREELLKQNEPEAQEIALAIELFTDGSLNTFAKHTNVDTHSRLICYDILDLGKQLQPIGMLVVLDSILNRITQNRAKGRNTFIFIDEIYLLFQHEYSANFLFTLWSVCVNTVRTVQVLRRMWTTFCRAIRQGRCLLTANLSLCLTKHLRTDLSLPSSLISPTFR
;
A
#
# COMPACT_ATOMS: atom_id res chain seq x y z
N MET A 1 45.09 -15.91 5.06
CA MET A 1 45.15 -15.45 3.67
C MET A 1 44.40 -16.50 2.87
N LEU A 2 43.13 -16.25 2.58
CA LEU A 2 42.21 -17.20 1.92
C LEU A 2 41.75 -16.53 0.63
N GLU A 3 41.94 -17.23 -0.49
CA GLU A 3 41.58 -16.79 -1.83
C GLU A 3 40.05 -16.78 -2.05
N PRO A 4 39.52 -15.99 -3.02
CA PRO A 4 38.09 -15.83 -3.22
C PRO A 4 37.49 -16.99 -4.03
N TYR A 5 36.36 -17.49 -3.55
CA TYR A 5 35.56 -18.54 -4.18
C TYR A 5 34.70 -17.96 -5.33
N GLU A 6 34.99 -18.36 -6.57
CA GLU A 6 34.13 -18.10 -7.73
C GLU A 6 32.86 -18.98 -7.69
N GLY A 7 31.74 -18.40 -7.26
CA GLY A 7 30.43 -19.03 -7.30
C GLY A 7 29.71 -18.79 -8.63
N LYS A 8 29.67 -19.81 -9.50
CA LYS A 8 28.74 -19.86 -10.65
C LYS A 8 27.29 -19.87 -10.14
N LEU A 9 26.63 -18.71 -10.21
CA LEU A 9 25.18 -18.59 -9.97
C LEU A 9 24.42 -19.21 -11.15
N SER A 10 23.70 -20.30 -10.89
CA SER A 10 22.75 -20.89 -11.83
C SER A 10 21.58 -19.94 -12.02
N ARG A 11 21.54 -19.30 -13.19
CA ARG A 11 20.52 -18.36 -13.66
C ARG A 11 19.42 -19.15 -14.38
N THR A 12 18.25 -19.33 -13.79
CA THR A 12 17.06 -19.70 -14.58
C THR A 12 16.47 -18.41 -15.13
N VAL A 13 16.95 -18.01 -16.31
CA VAL A 13 16.46 -16.85 -17.06
C VAL A 13 15.41 -17.38 -18.03
N LEU A 14 14.16 -16.93 -17.90
CA LEU A 14 13.24 -16.96 -19.04
C LEU A 14 13.74 -15.88 -20.01
N ARG A 15 14.59 -16.30 -20.93
CA ARG A 15 15.21 -15.46 -21.95
C ARG A 15 14.31 -15.53 -23.17
N GLU A 16 13.59 -14.45 -23.48
CA GLU A 16 13.19 -14.21 -24.86
C GLU A 16 14.45 -13.81 -25.64
N GLU A 17 14.79 -14.62 -26.63
CA GLU A 17 15.86 -14.32 -27.58
C GLU A 17 15.40 -13.19 -28.50
N GLY A 18 15.89 -11.97 -28.25
CA GLY A 18 15.95 -10.91 -29.25
C GLY A 18 15.15 -9.65 -28.93
N GLY A 19 15.87 -8.59 -28.54
CA GLY A 19 15.32 -7.22 -28.50
C GLY A 19 15.98 -6.36 -27.44
N SER A 20 16.82 -5.42 -27.86
CA SER A 20 17.45 -4.42 -26.99
C SER A 20 16.39 -3.48 -26.40
N ASN A 21 16.01 -3.70 -25.16
CA ASN A 21 15.62 -2.66 -24.23
C ASN A 21 15.74 -3.26 -22.82
N THR A 22 16.28 -2.51 -21.87
CA THR A 22 16.40 -2.93 -20.48
C THR A 22 15.02 -3.28 -19.92
N THR A 23 14.69 -4.56 -19.92
CA THR A 23 13.45 -5.12 -19.39
C THR A 23 13.45 -4.94 -17.88
N ASN A 24 12.55 -4.07 -17.40
CA ASN A 24 12.13 -4.05 -16.01
C ASN A 24 11.54 -5.43 -15.71
N LEU A 25 12.26 -6.26 -14.96
CA LEU A 25 12.08 -7.73 -14.98
C LEU A 25 10.82 -8.23 -14.25
N LEU A 26 10.03 -7.37 -13.61
CA LEU A 26 8.75 -7.71 -12.99
C LEU A 26 7.71 -6.59 -13.19
N ASP A 27 7.32 -6.33 -14.44
CA ASP A 27 6.09 -5.60 -14.71
C ASP A 27 4.91 -6.59 -14.73
N TYR A 28 4.07 -6.54 -13.69
CA TYR A 28 2.85 -7.35 -13.61
C TYR A 28 1.71 -6.81 -14.47
N SER A 29 1.86 -5.60 -15.03
CA SER A 29 0.80 -4.90 -15.78
C SER A 29 0.27 -5.71 -16.97
N PRO A 30 1.11 -6.33 -17.83
CA PRO A 30 0.62 -7.12 -18.96
C PRO A 30 -0.20 -8.34 -18.51
N LEU A 31 0.24 -9.01 -17.44
CA LEU A 31 -0.47 -10.17 -16.86
C LEU A 31 -1.82 -9.75 -16.27
N VAL A 32 -1.85 -8.66 -15.51
CA VAL A 32 -3.07 -8.15 -14.88
C VAL A 32 -4.09 -7.75 -15.94
N LYS A 33 -3.66 -7.04 -16.99
CA LYS A 33 -4.51 -6.68 -18.14
C LYS A 33 -5.06 -7.92 -18.85
N ALA A 34 -4.22 -8.95 -19.08
CA ALA A 34 -4.66 -10.21 -19.69
C ALA A 34 -5.73 -10.92 -18.84
N MET A 35 -5.68 -10.77 -17.52
CA MET A 35 -6.66 -11.32 -16.58
C MET A 35 -7.90 -10.42 -16.37
N LYS A 36 -8.04 -9.35 -17.15
CA LYS A 36 -9.09 -8.31 -16.99
C LYS A 36 -9.08 -7.67 -15.59
N GLY A 37 -7.89 -7.51 -15.03
CA GLY A 37 -7.65 -6.72 -13.82
C GLY A 37 -7.37 -5.26 -14.16
N GLU A 38 -7.34 -4.44 -13.12
CA GLU A 38 -7.01 -3.02 -13.20
C GLU A 38 -5.54 -2.80 -12.80
N VAL A 39 -4.83 -1.99 -13.60
CA VAL A 39 -3.48 -1.53 -13.27
C VAL A 39 -3.57 -0.05 -12.93
N ILE A 40 -3.39 0.25 -11.66
CA ILE A 40 -3.40 1.61 -11.14
C ILE A 40 -1.95 2.11 -11.13
N HIS A 41 -1.59 2.81 -12.20
CA HIS A 41 -0.29 3.46 -12.29
C HIS A 41 -0.32 4.79 -11.52
N ILE A 42 0.48 4.89 -10.47
CA ILE A 42 0.57 6.07 -9.61
C ILE A 42 1.92 6.74 -9.86
N SER A 43 1.90 7.93 -10.42
CA SER A 43 3.10 8.75 -10.58
C SER A 43 2.84 10.21 -10.26
N ALA A 44 3.91 10.98 -10.09
CA ALA A 44 3.80 12.43 -9.87
C ALA A 44 3.29 13.19 -11.11
N THR A 45 3.30 12.56 -12.29
CA THR A 45 2.89 13.16 -13.57
C THR A 45 1.61 12.56 -14.12
N SER A 46 1.14 11.43 -13.57
CA SER A 46 -0.10 10.80 -14.00
C SER A 46 -1.31 11.60 -13.55
N GLU A 47 -2.36 11.57 -14.37
CA GLU A 47 -3.68 12.09 -14.00
C GLU A 47 -4.43 11.16 -13.01
N ASN A 48 -3.87 9.98 -12.72
CA ASN A 48 -4.45 9.04 -11.77
C ASN A 48 -4.28 9.56 -10.34
N HIS A 49 -5.37 9.51 -9.59
CA HIS A 49 -5.46 9.97 -8.21
C HIS A 49 -6.03 8.86 -7.34
N ILE A 50 -5.48 8.73 -6.13
CA ILE A 50 -6.01 7.89 -5.06
C ILE A 50 -6.15 8.76 -3.84
N ASN A 51 -7.36 8.90 -3.33
CA ASN A 51 -7.60 9.72 -2.15
C ASN A 51 -7.01 9.07 -0.89
N ALA A 52 -6.03 9.72 -0.26
CA ALA A 52 -5.47 9.28 1.02
C ALA A 52 -6.49 9.32 2.18
N MET A 53 -7.52 10.15 2.05
CA MET A 53 -8.60 10.32 3.04
C MET A 53 -9.80 9.42 2.74
N ASP A 54 -9.67 8.45 1.82
CA ASP A 54 -10.74 7.49 1.59
C ASP A 54 -10.88 6.52 2.78
N MET A 55 -12.13 6.24 3.17
CA MET A 55 -12.45 5.37 4.29
C MET A 55 -13.89 4.85 4.19
N ASN A 56 -14.11 3.63 4.68
CA ASN A 56 -15.43 3.02 4.81
C ASN A 56 -15.87 2.87 6.28
N SER A 57 -17.15 2.59 6.50
CA SER A 57 -17.74 2.40 7.84
C SER A 57 -17.13 1.23 8.62
N ASP A 58 -16.62 0.21 7.92
CA ASP A 58 -16.03 -1.00 8.52
C ASP A 58 -14.52 -0.85 8.78
N TYR A 59 -13.96 0.34 8.55
CA TYR A 59 -12.56 0.61 8.80
C TYR A 59 -12.27 0.48 10.30
N GLY A 60 -11.28 -0.36 10.65
CA GLY A 60 -10.87 -0.55 12.04
C GLY A 60 -11.52 -1.66 12.84
N ASP A 61 -12.21 -2.61 12.19
CA ASP A 61 -12.63 -3.88 12.80
C ASP A 61 -13.33 -3.73 14.16
N GLY A 62 -14.32 -2.82 14.24
CA GLY A 62 -15.11 -2.56 15.45
C GLY A 62 -14.58 -1.44 16.35
N ALA A 63 -13.39 -0.89 16.07
CA ALA A 63 -12.96 0.40 16.60
C ALA A 63 -13.62 1.56 15.84
N ASN A 64 -13.55 2.78 16.39
CA ASN A 64 -14.04 3.96 15.68
C ASN A 64 -13.16 4.23 14.45
N PRO A 65 -13.72 4.19 13.22
CA PRO A 65 -12.98 4.40 11.98
C PRO A 65 -12.10 5.65 11.99
N VAL A 66 -12.64 6.76 12.53
CA VAL A 66 -11.96 8.06 12.54
C VAL A 66 -10.73 8.07 13.44
N ILE A 67 -10.70 7.27 14.51
CA ILE A 67 -9.53 7.19 15.39
C ILE A 67 -8.34 6.59 14.62
N LEU A 68 -8.54 5.45 13.97
CA LEU A 68 -7.48 4.82 13.19
C LEU A 68 -7.08 5.66 11.97
N LYS A 69 -8.04 6.38 11.39
CA LYS A 69 -7.73 7.30 10.30
C LYS A 69 -6.94 8.51 10.79
N SER A 70 -7.24 9.02 11.99
CA SER A 70 -6.43 10.05 12.65
C SER A 70 -5.00 9.59 12.88
N GLU A 71 -4.80 8.37 13.39
CA GLU A 71 -3.45 7.77 13.51
C GLU A 71 -2.71 7.66 12.17
N PHE A 72 -3.43 7.29 11.11
CA PHE A 72 -2.89 7.29 9.74
C PHE A 72 -2.48 8.70 9.29
N ILE A 73 -3.34 9.71 9.47
CA ILE A 73 -3.04 11.10 9.06
C ILE A 73 -1.91 11.71 9.89
N LEU A 74 -1.81 11.36 11.18
CA LEU A 74 -0.67 11.72 12.01
C LEU A 74 0.63 11.16 11.43
N SER A 75 0.65 9.86 11.11
CA SER A 75 1.82 9.20 10.50
C SER A 75 2.18 9.80 9.14
N LEU A 76 1.16 10.13 8.34
CA LEU A 76 1.33 10.82 7.07
C LEU A 76 1.95 12.21 7.27
N CYS A 77 1.44 13.03 8.19
CA CYS A 77 1.97 14.36 8.46
C CYS A 77 3.40 14.31 9.01
N GLU A 78 3.73 13.37 9.89
CA GLU A 78 5.10 13.15 10.37
C GLU A 78 6.05 12.83 9.20
N GLN A 79 5.62 11.98 8.27
CA GLN A 79 6.39 11.66 7.06
C GLN A 79 6.57 12.88 6.15
N LEU A 80 5.54 13.71 5.98
CA LEU A 80 5.56 14.91 5.13
C LEU A 80 6.46 16.03 5.68
N ILE A 81 6.47 16.21 7.01
CA ILE A 81 7.23 17.26 7.70
C ILE A 81 8.73 16.91 7.83
N GLY A 82 9.14 15.71 7.37
CA GLY A 82 10.53 15.30 7.29
C GLY A 82 11.01 14.39 8.42
N GLY A 83 10.10 13.60 9.02
CA GLY A 83 10.46 12.59 10.01
C GLY A 83 10.86 13.13 11.39
N THR A 84 10.60 14.41 11.65
CA THR A 84 10.65 14.96 13.00
C THR A 84 9.35 14.60 13.72
N ASN A 85 9.47 14.13 14.97
CA ASN A 85 8.30 13.81 15.78
C ASN A 85 7.45 15.07 15.97
N LEU A 86 6.16 14.97 15.61
CA LEU A 86 5.20 16.03 15.89
C LEU A 86 5.09 16.25 17.40
N GLY A 87 5.08 17.52 17.81
CA GLY A 87 4.81 17.88 19.20
C GLY A 87 3.37 17.57 19.62
N ALA A 88 3.12 17.48 20.93
CA ALA A 88 1.79 17.16 21.46
C ALA A 88 0.70 18.12 20.95
N LYS A 89 1.04 19.41 20.75
CA LYS A 89 0.12 20.40 20.19
C LYS A 89 -0.27 20.10 18.75
N GLN A 90 0.71 19.84 17.88
CA GLN A 90 0.45 19.46 16.49
C GLN A 90 -0.40 18.19 16.41
N LYS A 91 -0.09 17.18 17.22
CA LYS A 91 -0.86 15.93 17.28
C LYS A 91 -2.32 16.18 17.66
N SER A 92 -2.56 17.00 18.67
CA SER A 92 -3.92 17.37 19.09
C SER A 92 -4.67 18.17 18.02
N ILE A 93 -3.99 19.05 17.27
CA ILE A 93 -4.58 19.83 16.18
C ILE A 93 -4.98 18.91 15.02
N ILE A 94 -4.09 17.99 14.61
CA ILE A 94 -4.35 17.04 13.52
C ILE A 94 -5.53 16.14 13.87
N ASP A 95 -5.59 15.61 15.08
CA ASP A 95 -6.70 14.76 15.52
C ASP A 95 -8.04 15.51 15.48
N ARG A 96 -8.06 16.74 16.03
CA ARG A 96 -9.24 17.62 16.00
C ARG A 96 -9.69 17.95 14.57
N CYS A 97 -8.76 18.32 13.69
CA CYS A 97 -9.06 18.66 12.30
C CYS A 97 -9.54 17.44 11.53
N THR A 98 -8.93 16.28 11.74
CA THR A 98 -9.37 15.01 11.12
C THR A 98 -10.81 14.70 11.52
N ALA A 99 -11.12 14.74 12.82
CA ALA A 99 -12.49 14.53 13.29
C ALA A 99 -13.50 15.55 12.72
N SER A 100 -13.10 16.82 12.59
CA SER A 100 -13.94 17.87 12.00
C SER A 100 -14.26 17.59 10.53
N VAL A 101 -13.24 17.25 9.73
CA VAL A 101 -13.36 16.96 8.30
C VAL A 101 -14.27 15.75 8.04
N TYR A 102 -14.12 14.68 8.83
CA TYR A 102 -14.96 13.49 8.68
C TYR A 102 -16.37 13.64 9.25
N ARG A 103 -16.67 14.68 10.04
CA ARG A 103 -17.94 14.82 10.77
C ARG A 103 -19.17 14.67 9.86
N TYR A 104 -19.19 15.35 8.72
CA TYR A 104 -20.30 15.27 7.77
C TYR A 104 -20.39 13.90 7.10
N TYR A 105 -19.24 13.32 6.73
CA TYR A 105 -19.18 12.00 6.13
C TYR A 105 -19.67 10.91 7.10
N GLN A 106 -19.32 11.01 8.39
CA GLN A 106 -19.83 10.13 9.45
C GLN A 106 -21.34 10.28 9.65
N GLN A 107 -21.86 11.52 9.67
CA GLN A 107 -23.30 11.78 9.80
C GLN A 107 -24.09 11.22 8.62
N GLY A 108 -23.50 11.24 7.42
CA GLY A 108 -24.02 10.58 6.22
C GLY A 108 -23.85 9.06 6.20
N ASN A 109 -23.52 8.44 7.34
CA ASN A 109 -23.26 7.00 7.46
C ASN A 109 -22.19 6.48 6.49
N TYR A 110 -21.15 7.30 6.26
CA TYR A 110 -20.06 7.01 5.32
C TYR A 110 -20.56 6.76 3.89
N MET A 111 -21.68 7.40 3.51
CA MET A 111 -22.22 7.39 2.15
C MET A 111 -22.00 8.75 1.49
N GLY A 112 -21.64 8.73 0.21
CA GLY A 112 -21.36 9.93 -0.58
C GLY A 112 -19.86 10.11 -0.84
N THR A 113 -19.45 11.36 -0.99
CA THR A 113 -18.08 11.71 -1.36
C THR A 113 -17.20 11.77 -0.11
N PRO A 114 -16.14 10.95 0.02
CA PRO A 114 -15.21 11.05 1.13
C PRO A 114 -14.42 12.37 1.07
N PRO A 115 -14.04 12.94 2.22
CA PRO A 115 -13.19 14.13 2.23
C PRO A 115 -11.81 13.82 1.66
N THR A 116 -11.05 14.86 1.36
CA THR A 116 -9.72 14.81 0.74
C THR A 116 -8.65 15.46 1.62
N LEU A 117 -7.37 15.33 1.24
CA LEU A 117 -6.30 16.06 1.94
C LEU A 117 -6.39 17.57 1.71
N GLN A 118 -7.01 18.02 0.61
CA GLN A 118 -7.31 19.43 0.38
C GLN A 118 -8.30 19.94 1.43
N ASP A 119 -9.40 19.22 1.67
CA ASP A 119 -10.37 19.56 2.72
C ASP A 119 -9.70 19.60 4.11
N PHE A 120 -8.76 18.69 4.37
CA PHE A 120 -7.98 18.68 5.60
C PHE A 120 -7.07 19.90 5.75
N ARG A 121 -6.38 20.31 4.69
CA ARG A 121 -5.58 21.55 4.69
C ARG A 121 -6.47 22.78 4.91
N GLU A 122 -7.62 22.85 4.25
CA GLU A 122 -8.58 23.93 4.47
C GLU A 122 -9.05 24.00 5.93
N GLU A 123 -9.30 22.85 6.57
CA GLU A 123 -9.68 22.80 7.97
C GLU A 123 -8.54 23.25 8.91
N LEU A 124 -7.29 22.91 8.59
CA LEU A 124 -6.11 23.40 9.31
C LEU A 124 -5.97 24.92 9.20
N LEU A 125 -6.22 25.49 8.02
CA LEU A 125 -6.13 26.94 7.80
C LEU A 125 -7.19 27.74 8.59
N LYS A 126 -8.31 27.12 8.96
CA LYS A 126 -9.35 27.72 9.83
C LYS A 126 -8.95 27.78 11.31
N GLN A 127 -7.91 27.07 11.72
CA GLN A 127 -7.44 27.06 13.11
C GLN A 127 -6.64 28.34 13.41
N ASN A 128 -6.79 28.87 14.62
CA ASN A 128 -6.14 30.12 15.03
C ASN A 128 -4.70 29.89 15.52
N GLU A 129 -4.36 28.66 15.90
CA GLU A 129 -3.07 28.30 16.45
C GLU A 129 -1.96 28.38 15.39
N PRO A 130 -0.80 29.00 15.68
CA PRO A 130 0.30 29.10 14.72
C PRO A 130 0.83 27.72 14.30
N GLU A 131 0.81 26.74 15.21
CA GLU A 131 1.20 25.37 14.91
C GLU A 131 0.32 24.74 13.81
N ALA A 132 -0.95 25.13 13.68
CA ALA A 132 -1.83 24.64 12.62
C ALA A 132 -1.44 25.22 11.25
N GLN A 133 -1.06 26.50 11.22
CA GLN A 133 -0.61 27.19 10.00
C GLN A 133 0.73 26.62 9.50
N GLU A 134 1.64 26.26 10.42
CA GLU A 134 2.88 25.55 10.08
C GLU A 134 2.63 24.19 9.42
N ILE A 135 1.68 23.40 9.96
CA ILE A 135 1.30 22.12 9.36
C ILE A 135 0.67 22.34 7.99
N ALA A 136 -0.26 23.30 7.85
CA ALA A 136 -0.94 23.60 6.59
C ALA A 136 0.03 24.02 5.48
N LEU A 137 1.08 24.77 5.84
CA LEU A 137 2.16 25.15 4.92
C LEU A 137 3.03 23.94 4.56
N ALA A 138 3.38 23.08 5.52
CA ALA A 138 4.24 21.93 5.29
C ALA A 138 3.60 20.90 4.34
N ILE A 139 2.27 20.70 4.44
CA ILE A 139 1.54 19.77 3.57
C ILE A 139 1.09 20.39 2.24
N GLU A 140 1.32 21.69 2.01
CA GLU A 140 0.87 22.42 0.82
C GLU A 140 1.39 21.79 -0.47
N LEU A 141 2.67 21.39 -0.50
CA LEU A 141 3.29 20.75 -1.66
C LEU A 141 2.55 19.50 -2.14
N PHE A 142 1.93 18.78 -1.20
CA PHE A 142 1.26 17.50 -1.42
C PHE A 142 -0.27 17.63 -1.53
N THR A 143 -0.82 18.83 -1.34
CA THR A 143 -2.26 19.10 -1.38
C THR A 143 -2.60 19.94 -2.59
N ASP A 144 -2.09 21.16 -2.66
CA ASP A 144 -2.33 22.10 -3.76
C ASP A 144 -1.10 22.28 -4.66
N GLY A 145 0.05 21.82 -4.20
CA GLY A 145 1.30 21.86 -4.96
C GLY A 145 1.43 20.78 -6.03
N SER A 146 2.66 20.60 -6.51
CA SER A 146 2.97 19.72 -7.64
C SER A 146 2.91 18.22 -7.31
N LEU A 147 2.86 17.84 -6.02
CA LEU A 147 2.86 16.43 -5.58
C LEU A 147 1.49 16.00 -5.03
N ASN A 148 0.41 16.51 -5.63
CA ASN A 148 -0.96 16.35 -5.16
C ASN A 148 -1.67 15.04 -5.60
N THR A 149 -0.91 14.02 -6.02
CA THR A 149 -1.45 12.74 -6.51
C THR A 149 -2.43 12.10 -5.52
N PHE A 150 -2.20 12.26 -4.21
CA PHE A 150 -3.00 11.65 -3.15
C PHE A 150 -4.03 12.57 -2.48
N ALA A 151 -4.09 13.83 -2.91
CA ALA A 151 -4.90 14.86 -2.26
C ALA A 151 -6.25 15.09 -2.91
N LYS A 152 -6.55 14.41 -4.02
CA LYS A 152 -7.81 14.54 -4.75
C LYS A 152 -8.64 13.27 -4.62
N HIS A 153 -9.89 13.34 -5.05
CA HIS A 153 -10.75 12.16 -5.13
C HIS A 153 -10.15 11.07 -6.02
N THR A 154 -10.37 9.83 -5.62
CA THR A 154 -9.97 8.66 -6.40
C THR A 154 -10.69 8.65 -7.75
N ASN A 155 -9.94 8.57 -8.85
CA ASN A 155 -10.50 8.57 -10.21
C ASN A 155 -10.19 7.27 -10.99
N VAL A 156 -9.65 6.26 -10.31
CA VAL A 156 -9.28 4.95 -10.85
C VAL A 156 -10.26 3.87 -10.41
N ASP A 157 -10.37 2.78 -11.17
CA ASP A 157 -11.26 1.66 -10.82
C ASP A 157 -10.69 0.80 -9.67
N THR A 158 -11.12 1.10 -8.45
CA THR A 158 -10.78 0.30 -7.27
C THR A 158 -11.74 -0.87 -7.03
N HIS A 159 -12.71 -1.12 -7.91
CA HIS A 159 -13.70 -2.19 -7.78
C HIS A 159 -13.32 -3.49 -8.48
N SER A 160 -12.32 -3.47 -9.36
CA SER A 160 -11.82 -4.66 -10.05
C SER A 160 -11.44 -5.81 -9.11
N ARG A 161 -11.61 -7.05 -9.59
CA ARG A 161 -11.30 -8.28 -8.82
C ARG A 161 -9.79 -8.45 -8.62
N LEU A 162 -9.00 -8.00 -9.58
CA LEU A 162 -7.55 -8.03 -9.56
C LEU A 162 -7.06 -6.61 -9.77
N ILE A 163 -6.35 -6.07 -8.79
CA ILE A 163 -5.82 -4.70 -8.81
C ILE A 163 -4.31 -4.80 -8.63
N CYS A 164 -3.56 -4.10 -9.46
CA CYS A 164 -2.12 -3.94 -9.34
C CYS A 164 -1.81 -2.46 -9.15
N TYR A 165 -1.22 -2.12 -8.01
CA TYR A 165 -0.71 -0.78 -7.74
C TYR A 165 0.73 -0.71 -8.23
N ASP A 166 0.96 0.10 -9.25
CA ASP A 166 2.30 0.40 -9.76
C ASP A 166 2.76 1.74 -9.18
N ILE A 167 3.83 1.67 -8.37
CA ILE A 167 4.39 2.79 -7.63
C ILE A 167 5.83 3.12 -8.05
N LEU A 168 6.31 2.54 -9.15
CA LEU A 168 7.71 2.68 -9.60
C LEU A 168 8.05 4.15 -9.92
N ASP A 169 7.11 4.89 -10.50
CA ASP A 169 7.31 6.25 -11.02
C ASP A 169 6.83 7.36 -10.06
N LEU A 170 6.62 7.06 -8.77
CA LEU A 170 6.28 8.07 -7.76
C LEU A 170 7.41 9.07 -7.47
N GLY A 171 8.66 8.67 -7.70
CA GLY A 171 9.84 9.45 -7.32
C GLY A 171 10.14 9.39 -5.81
N LYS A 172 11.37 9.72 -5.43
CA LYS A 172 11.91 9.46 -4.08
C LYS A 172 11.17 10.16 -2.94
N GLN A 173 10.63 11.35 -3.18
CA GLN A 173 9.91 12.12 -2.15
C GLN A 173 8.50 11.58 -1.90
N LEU A 174 7.83 11.14 -2.97
CA LEU A 174 6.43 10.70 -2.90
C LEU A 174 6.31 9.19 -2.63
N GLN A 175 7.37 8.41 -2.88
CA GLN A 175 7.39 6.96 -2.68
C GLN A 175 6.97 6.54 -1.26
N PRO A 176 7.51 7.10 -0.15
CA PRO A 176 7.10 6.69 1.20
C PRO A 176 5.61 6.95 1.48
N ILE A 177 5.12 8.09 0.99
CA ILE A 177 3.72 8.50 1.13
C ILE A 177 2.82 7.59 0.30
N GLY A 178 3.18 7.31 -0.94
CA GLY A 178 2.39 6.44 -1.80
C GLY A 178 2.34 5.00 -1.29
N MET A 179 3.40 4.51 -0.67
CA MET A 179 3.36 3.22 0.02
C MET A 179 2.32 3.23 1.16
N LEU A 180 2.28 4.28 1.99
CA LEU A 180 1.27 4.40 3.05
C LEU A 180 -0.16 4.46 2.50
N VAL A 181 -0.39 5.28 1.47
CA VAL A 181 -1.73 5.43 0.86
C VAL A 181 -2.19 4.13 0.19
N VAL A 182 -1.29 3.41 -0.50
CA VAL A 182 -1.61 2.11 -1.11
C VAL A 182 -1.95 1.08 -0.03
N LEU A 183 -1.19 1.02 1.07
CA LEU A 183 -1.50 0.10 2.17
C LEU A 183 -2.86 0.43 2.82
N ASP A 184 -3.16 1.71 3.01
CA ASP A 184 -4.46 2.17 3.54
C ASP A 184 -5.62 1.81 2.58
N SER A 185 -5.44 1.99 1.28
CA SER A 185 -6.41 1.56 0.27
C SER A 185 -6.63 0.03 0.28
N ILE A 186 -5.56 -0.75 0.45
CA ILE A 186 -5.65 -2.21 0.59
C ILE A 186 -6.40 -2.57 1.88
N LEU A 187 -6.15 -1.89 3.00
CA LEU A 187 -6.87 -2.10 4.26
C LEU A 187 -8.37 -1.83 4.08
N ASN A 188 -8.72 -0.71 3.46
CA ASN A 188 -10.10 -0.38 3.10
C ASN A 188 -10.75 -1.49 2.26
N ARG A 189 -10.03 -2.06 1.29
CA ARG A 189 -10.53 -3.17 0.47
C ARG A 189 -10.73 -4.45 1.27
N ILE A 190 -9.82 -4.78 2.19
CA ILE A 190 -9.94 -5.95 3.07
C ILE A 190 -11.21 -5.83 3.92
N THR A 191 -11.43 -4.69 4.57
CA THR A 191 -12.59 -4.51 5.47
C THR A 191 -13.91 -4.61 4.70
N GLN A 192 -14.01 -3.96 3.55
CA GLN A 192 -15.19 -4.05 2.68
C GLN A 192 -15.46 -5.48 2.19
N ASN A 193 -14.42 -6.20 1.79
CA ASN A 193 -14.58 -7.58 1.33
C ASN A 193 -14.97 -8.51 2.49
N ARG A 194 -14.41 -8.28 3.68
CA ARG A 194 -14.77 -9.02 4.90
C ARG A 194 -16.25 -8.83 5.26
N ALA A 195 -16.76 -7.59 5.23
CA ALA A 195 -18.18 -7.32 5.43
C ALA A 195 -19.08 -8.06 4.42
N LYS A 196 -18.57 -8.32 3.21
CA LYS A 196 -19.23 -9.09 2.15
C LYS A 196 -18.94 -10.60 2.21
N GLY A 197 -18.17 -11.09 3.19
CA GLY A 197 -17.77 -12.50 3.29
C GLY A 197 -16.80 -12.98 2.20
N ARG A 198 -16.06 -12.06 1.56
CA ARG A 198 -15.11 -12.33 0.47
C ARG A 198 -13.67 -12.35 0.98
N ASN A 199 -12.87 -13.28 0.45
CA ASN A 199 -11.45 -13.34 0.74
C ASN A 199 -10.66 -12.38 -0.16
N THR A 200 -9.67 -11.70 0.41
CA THR A 200 -8.75 -10.81 -0.32
C THR A 200 -7.35 -11.39 -0.27
N PHE A 201 -6.71 -11.58 -1.41
CA PHE A 201 -5.32 -12.03 -1.48
C PHE A 201 -4.42 -10.83 -1.79
N ILE A 202 -3.33 -10.70 -1.04
CA ILE A 202 -2.38 -9.58 -1.16
C ILE A 202 -1.01 -10.15 -1.47
N PHE A 203 -0.40 -9.62 -2.51
CA PHE A 203 0.94 -9.95 -2.96
C PHE A 203 1.77 -8.67 -2.91
N ILE A 204 2.93 -8.73 -2.26
CA ILE A 204 3.87 -7.62 -2.14
C ILE A 204 5.21 -8.17 -2.58
N ASP A 205 5.69 -7.73 -3.74
CA ASP A 205 6.94 -8.23 -4.33
C ASP A 205 8.15 -7.68 -3.54
N GLU A 206 8.29 -6.36 -3.48
CA GLU A 206 9.40 -5.68 -2.81
C GLU A 206 9.07 -5.26 -1.38
N ILE A 207 8.70 -6.25 -0.55
CA ILE A 207 8.29 -5.99 0.85
C ILE A 207 9.39 -5.31 1.68
N TYR A 208 10.67 -5.47 1.33
CA TYR A 208 11.78 -4.82 2.04
C TYR A 208 11.70 -3.30 1.97
N LEU A 209 11.10 -2.72 0.91
CA LEU A 209 10.88 -1.28 0.78
C LEU A 209 9.96 -0.74 1.88
N LEU A 210 8.98 -1.54 2.32
CA LEU A 210 8.09 -1.17 3.42
C LEU A 210 8.83 -1.11 4.77
N PHE A 211 9.90 -1.90 4.93
CA PHE A 211 10.69 -1.92 6.16
C PHE A 211 11.79 -0.85 6.21
N GLN A 212 12.03 -0.13 5.11
CA GLN A 212 12.95 1.02 5.12
C GLN A 212 12.36 2.22 5.87
N HIS A 213 11.04 2.26 6.02
CA HIS A 213 10.32 3.32 6.72
C HIS A 213 9.56 2.74 7.91
N GLU A 214 9.81 3.29 9.10
CA GLU A 214 9.20 2.82 10.34
C GLU A 214 7.65 2.88 10.28
N TYR A 215 7.10 3.97 9.73
CA TYR A 215 5.66 4.15 9.56
C TYR A 215 5.03 3.09 8.66
N SER A 216 5.63 2.83 7.50
CA SER A 216 5.14 1.81 6.55
C SER A 216 5.22 0.41 7.16
N ALA A 217 6.27 0.12 7.94
CA ALA A 217 6.41 -1.14 8.65
C ALA A 217 5.34 -1.33 9.75
N ASN A 218 5.09 -0.28 10.54
CA ASN A 218 4.06 -0.29 11.58
C ASN A 218 2.66 -0.46 10.95
N PHE A 219 2.38 0.25 9.86
CA PHE A 219 1.10 0.13 9.17
C PHE A 219 0.91 -1.26 8.54
N LEU A 220 1.97 -1.85 7.98
CA LEU A 220 1.96 -3.23 7.50
C LEU A 220 1.65 -4.22 8.64
N PHE A 221 2.16 -3.98 9.86
CA PHE A 221 1.85 -4.79 11.03
C PHE A 221 0.38 -4.66 11.46
N THR A 222 -0.19 -3.45 11.41
CA THR A 222 -1.62 -3.22 11.64
C THR A 222 -2.47 -3.95 10.61
N LEU A 223 -2.12 -3.82 9.32
CA LEU A 223 -2.78 -4.52 8.21
C LEU A 223 -2.73 -6.03 8.41
N TRP A 224 -1.57 -6.56 8.78
CA TRP A 224 -1.38 -7.98 9.11
C TRP A 224 -2.30 -8.43 10.25
N SER A 225 -2.40 -7.65 11.32
CA SER A 225 -3.24 -7.98 12.48
C SER A 225 -4.73 -8.08 12.10
N VAL A 226 -5.22 -7.13 11.29
CA VAL A 226 -6.60 -7.16 10.75
C VAL A 226 -6.81 -8.37 9.83
N CYS A 227 -5.81 -8.71 9.02
CA CYS A 227 -5.85 -9.86 8.13
C CYS A 227 -5.89 -11.20 8.89
N VAL A 228 -5.12 -11.34 9.97
CA VAL A 228 -5.05 -12.56 10.79
C VAL A 228 -6.33 -12.84 11.55
N ASN A 229 -7.00 -11.79 12.04
CA ASN A 229 -8.31 -11.93 12.69
C ASN A 229 -9.42 -12.34 11.70
N THR A 230 -9.17 -12.24 10.40
CA THR A 230 -10.06 -12.74 9.36
C THR A 230 -9.67 -14.19 9.04
N VAL A 231 -10.44 -15.16 9.54
CA VAL A 231 -10.13 -16.61 9.63
C VAL A 231 -9.71 -17.31 8.32
N ARG A 232 -9.66 -16.65 7.16
CA ARG A 232 -9.23 -17.25 5.88
C ARG A 232 -8.31 -16.39 4.99
N THR A 233 -7.83 -15.23 5.45
CA THR A 233 -7.32 -14.22 4.50
C THR A 233 -5.85 -14.33 4.12
N VAL A 234 -4.98 -15.09 4.80
CA VAL A 234 -3.56 -15.09 4.40
C VAL A 234 -2.82 -16.42 4.55
N GLN A 235 -2.73 -17.18 3.46
CA GLN A 235 -1.77 -18.29 3.36
C GLN A 235 -0.37 -17.84 2.91
N VAL A 236 -0.25 -16.70 2.21
CA VAL A 236 1.02 -16.24 1.62
C VAL A 236 1.86 -15.41 2.61
N LEU A 237 1.35 -14.34 3.22
CA LEU A 237 2.14 -13.59 4.22
C LEU A 237 2.45 -14.38 5.50
N ARG A 238 1.68 -15.41 5.90
CA ARG A 238 2.00 -16.19 7.11
C ARG A 238 3.34 -16.92 7.00
N ARG A 239 3.64 -17.50 5.84
CA ARG A 239 4.94 -18.17 5.56
C ARG A 239 6.07 -17.16 5.34
N MET A 240 5.75 -16.01 4.74
CA MET A 240 6.69 -14.91 4.52
C MET A 240 7.13 -14.27 5.85
N TRP A 241 6.17 -13.96 6.73
CA TRP A 241 6.38 -13.35 8.04
C TRP A 241 7.16 -14.24 9.00
N THR A 242 6.87 -15.55 9.07
CA THR A 242 7.66 -16.47 9.91
C THR A 242 9.12 -16.56 9.48
N THR A 243 9.37 -16.47 8.18
CA THR A 243 10.74 -16.47 7.62
C THR A 243 11.42 -15.14 7.89
N PHE A 244 10.69 -14.04 7.75
CA PHE A 244 11.16 -12.68 7.98
C PHE A 244 11.46 -12.35 9.46
N CYS A 245 10.55 -12.65 10.40
CA CYS A 245 10.80 -12.47 11.84
C CYS A 245 11.98 -13.30 12.34
N ARG A 246 12.23 -14.47 11.72
CA ARG A 246 13.37 -15.32 12.04
C ARG A 246 14.68 -14.72 11.53
N ALA A 247 14.66 -13.97 10.44
CA ALA A 247 15.81 -13.22 9.93
C ALA A 247 16.14 -11.98 10.80
N ILE A 248 15.12 -11.21 11.22
CA ILE A 248 15.30 -10.05 12.12
C ILE A 248 15.87 -10.47 13.48
N ARG A 249 15.34 -11.54 14.11
CA ARG A 249 15.85 -12.05 15.39
C ARG A 249 17.29 -12.55 15.35
N GLN A 250 17.82 -12.85 14.17
CA GLN A 250 19.16 -13.40 13.99
C GLN A 250 20.19 -12.35 13.56
N GLY A 251 19.80 -11.06 13.47
CA GLY A 251 20.73 -9.97 13.11
C GLY A 251 21.36 -10.12 11.72
N ARG A 252 20.74 -10.91 10.83
CA ARG A 252 21.24 -11.11 9.46
C ARG A 252 20.57 -10.11 8.53
N CYS A 253 21.39 -9.29 7.87
CA CYS A 253 20.95 -8.47 6.74
C CYS A 253 20.48 -9.41 5.63
N LEU A 254 19.21 -9.29 5.22
CA LEU A 254 18.62 -10.08 4.14
C LEU A 254 19.15 -9.59 2.78
N LEU A 255 20.38 -10.00 2.45
CA LEU A 255 20.85 -10.11 1.06
C LEU A 255 20.21 -11.37 0.45
N THR A 256 18.91 -11.33 0.21
CA THR A 256 18.27 -12.21 -0.77
C THR A 256 17.35 -11.36 -1.62
N ALA A 257 17.92 -10.75 -2.64
CA ALA A 257 17.21 -10.37 -3.85
C ALA A 257 16.55 -11.63 -4.44
N ASN A 258 15.34 -11.45 -4.99
CA ASN A 258 14.45 -12.43 -5.62
C ASN A 258 13.54 -13.21 -4.67
N LEU A 259 12.40 -12.61 -4.32
CA LEU A 259 11.25 -13.35 -3.77
C LEU A 259 10.25 -13.73 -4.89
N SER A 260 10.73 -14.35 -5.96
CA SER A 260 9.83 -15.06 -6.90
C SER A 260 9.29 -16.32 -6.22
N LEU A 261 8.15 -16.21 -5.53
CA LEU A 261 7.41 -17.37 -5.03
C LEU A 261 6.17 -17.63 -5.88
N CYS A 262 6.40 -18.17 -7.09
CA CYS A 262 5.38 -18.90 -7.82
C CYS A 262 5.11 -20.22 -7.11
N LEU A 263 3.92 -20.40 -6.53
CA LEU A 263 3.37 -21.72 -6.20
C LEU A 263 1.84 -21.69 -6.22
N THR A 264 1.32 -22.00 -7.40
CA THR A 264 -0.02 -22.54 -7.62
C THR A 264 -0.32 -23.69 -6.66
N LYS A 265 -1.37 -23.56 -5.85
CA LYS A 265 -2.23 -24.70 -5.47
C LYS A 265 -3.62 -24.18 -5.06
N HIS A 266 -4.61 -24.64 -5.82
CA HIS A 266 -6.06 -24.45 -5.72
C HIS A 266 -6.68 -23.14 -6.23
N LEU A 267 -6.58 -22.92 -7.55
CA LEU A 267 -7.80 -22.65 -8.33
C LEU A 267 -8.42 -24.01 -8.73
N ARG A 268 -9.61 -24.32 -8.21
CA ARG A 268 -10.67 -25.10 -8.88
C ARG A 268 -11.96 -24.43 -8.42
N THR A 269 -12.81 -23.89 -9.26
CA THR A 269 -13.34 -24.44 -10.51
C THR A 269 -13.44 -23.38 -11.62
N ASP A 270 -13.37 -23.84 -12.88
CA ASP A 270 -13.73 -23.13 -14.11
C ASP A 270 -12.72 -22.18 -14.77
N LEU A 271 -11.47 -22.63 -14.93
CA LEU A 271 -10.64 -22.15 -16.04
C LEU A 271 -9.95 -23.36 -16.72
N SER A 272 -10.46 -23.75 -17.88
CA SER A 272 -9.87 -24.80 -18.72
C SER A 272 -8.64 -24.26 -19.45
N LEU A 273 -7.44 -24.58 -18.96
CA LEU A 273 -6.18 -24.33 -19.67
C LEU A 273 -5.79 -25.56 -20.52
N PRO A 274 -5.24 -25.40 -21.75
CA PRO A 274 -4.90 -26.51 -22.64
C PRO A 274 -3.80 -27.43 -22.10
N SER A 275 -3.97 -28.73 -22.33
CA SER A 275 -3.16 -29.84 -21.79
C SER A 275 -1.70 -29.90 -22.29
N SER A 276 -1.26 -28.97 -23.13
CA SER A 276 0.07 -28.97 -23.75
C SER A 276 1.18 -28.32 -22.91
N LEU A 277 0.86 -27.79 -21.72
CA LEU A 277 1.80 -27.02 -20.88
C LEU A 277 2.25 -27.72 -19.60
N ILE A 278 1.93 -29.01 -19.39
CA ILE A 278 2.30 -29.73 -18.15
C ILE A 278 3.34 -30.83 -18.46
N SER A 279 4.55 -30.65 -17.93
CA SER A 279 5.68 -31.60 -18.04
C SER A 279 5.49 -32.82 -17.11
N PRO A 280 5.98 -34.03 -17.46
CA PRO A 280 5.56 -35.29 -16.84
C PRO A 280 6.09 -35.58 -15.43
N THR A 281 6.84 -34.67 -14.80
CA THR A 281 7.56 -34.97 -13.54
C THR A 281 6.72 -34.85 -12.27
N PHE A 282 5.40 -34.63 -12.36
CA PHE A 282 4.50 -34.63 -11.21
C PHE A 282 3.24 -35.45 -11.51
N ARG A 283 3.33 -36.77 -11.30
CA ARG A 283 2.18 -37.58 -10.88
C ARG A 283 2.13 -37.63 -9.36
#